data_AF-A0A4T0AHJ1-F1
#
_entry.id   AF-A0A4T0AHJ1-F1
#
_cell.length_a   1.000
_cell.length_b   1.000
_cell.length_c   1.000
_cell.angle_alpha   90.00
_cell.angle_beta   90.00
_cell.angle_gamma   90.00
#
_symmetry.space_group_name_H-M   'P 1'
#
loop_
_entity.id
_entity.type
_entity.pdbx_description
1 polymer ?
#
loop_
_entity_poly.entity_id
_entity_poly.type
_entity_poly.pdbx_seq_one_letter_code
_entity_poly.pdbx_strand_id
1 'polypeptide(L)'
;MDTAATMYADPPRTMERVSRRDIFTSLPARIQWLHSFLEFGTDDVQALISGQKYIKAVIPAIVNIVYKKLLKYDITARVFTTRDSRDEGPVESWPTEDSAQIEHRKMFLRWYLTKLNSDCTRMDYWEYLDKVGLMHIGKGRQNPLHVDYVFLGACLGFIQDSLFEAILSHPRLELHRKIAIVKALGKVIWIQNDLIEKWHNTDGAEYAQEEEADTLLGEIAEDEREGYLHGKKILGDHDGSSIFTSRTGSSKSSDSGKTSLGRPIEEATHLGDGMSRCPFSGMARSGPNPADLERQRATSTRSPRVNGTAPDVLQQYHTPGTPRIRIIDGKTVLKENLEPNPFEAKK
;
A
#
# COMPACT_ATOMS: atom_id res chain seq x y z
N MET A 1 -17.76 -53.95 -14.53
CA MET A 1 -16.73 -52.93 -14.78
C MET A 1 -17.22 -51.68 -14.07
N ASP A 2 -16.95 -51.58 -12.78
CA ASP A 2 -17.35 -50.43 -11.98
C ASP A 2 -16.30 -49.33 -12.13
N THR A 3 -16.71 -48.24 -12.75
CA THR A 3 -16.02 -46.96 -12.75
C THR A 3 -15.96 -46.44 -11.32
N ALA A 4 -14.79 -46.52 -10.69
CA ALA A 4 -14.53 -45.88 -9.42
C ALA A 4 -14.76 -44.37 -9.57
N ALA A 5 -15.88 -43.88 -9.05
CA ALA A 5 -16.11 -42.46 -8.88
C ALA A 5 -15.07 -41.95 -7.88
N THR A 6 -14.10 -41.16 -8.35
CA THR A 6 -13.15 -40.45 -7.50
C THR A 6 -13.94 -39.56 -6.55
N MET A 7 -14.12 -39.98 -5.30
CA MET A 7 -14.72 -39.17 -4.25
C MET A 7 -13.72 -38.09 -3.86
N TYR A 8 -13.86 -36.90 -4.46
CA TYR A 8 -13.18 -35.73 -3.94
C TYR A 8 -13.80 -35.37 -2.59
N ALA A 9 -12.98 -35.22 -1.56
CA ALA A 9 -13.43 -34.72 -0.27
C ALA A 9 -13.79 -33.23 -0.39
N ASP A 10 -15.01 -32.87 0.02
CA ASP A 10 -15.36 -31.47 0.19
C ASP A 10 -14.53 -30.88 1.35
N PRO A 11 -13.99 -29.66 1.20
CA PRO A 11 -13.31 -28.99 2.28
C PRO A 11 -14.28 -28.72 3.45
N PRO A 12 -13.76 -28.71 4.69
CA PRO A 12 -14.53 -28.36 5.87
C PRO A 12 -15.24 -27.01 5.73
N ARG A 13 -16.41 -26.87 6.36
CA ARG A 13 -17.19 -25.62 6.39
C ARG A 13 -16.44 -24.45 7.05
N THR A 14 -15.36 -24.72 7.77
CA THR A 14 -14.49 -23.71 8.39
C THR A 14 -13.50 -23.09 7.41
N MET A 15 -13.33 -23.67 6.21
CA MET A 15 -12.47 -23.11 5.17
C MET A 15 -13.27 -22.15 4.29
N GLU A 16 -12.72 -20.96 4.08
CA GLU A 16 -13.23 -20.05 3.07
C GLU A 16 -12.90 -20.60 1.67
N ARG A 17 -13.91 -20.63 0.80
CA ARG A 17 -13.75 -21.06 -0.59
C ARG A 17 -13.25 -19.88 -1.40
N VAL A 18 -12.07 -20.05 -2.01
CA VAL A 18 -11.49 -19.05 -2.92
C VAL A 18 -11.39 -19.66 -4.31
N SER A 19 -11.95 -18.98 -5.31
CA SER A 19 -11.84 -19.39 -6.72
C SER A 19 -10.43 -19.15 -7.21
N ARG A 20 -9.75 -20.22 -7.65
CA ARG A 20 -8.44 -20.08 -8.31
C ARG A 20 -8.55 -19.16 -9.51
N ARG A 21 -9.55 -19.35 -10.38
CA ARG A 21 -9.75 -18.50 -11.57
C ARG A 21 -9.82 -17.02 -11.21
N ASP A 22 -10.61 -16.68 -10.19
CA ASP A 22 -10.83 -15.27 -9.80
C ASP A 22 -9.54 -14.61 -9.30
N ILE A 23 -8.65 -15.35 -8.62
CA ILE A 23 -7.32 -14.84 -8.22
C ILE A 23 -6.47 -14.41 -9.42
N PHE A 24 -6.61 -15.09 -10.56
CA PHE A 24 -5.82 -14.81 -11.77
C PHE A 24 -6.51 -13.86 -12.74
N THR A 25 -7.85 -13.80 -12.76
CA THR A 25 -8.61 -13.03 -13.75
C THR A 25 -9.31 -11.79 -13.19
N SER A 26 -9.40 -11.60 -11.87
CA SER A 26 -10.10 -10.47 -11.26
C SER A 26 -9.23 -9.76 -10.21
N LEU A 27 -8.82 -8.53 -10.52
CA LEU A 27 -8.06 -7.71 -9.58
C LEU A 27 -8.82 -7.49 -8.25
N PRO A 28 -10.12 -7.14 -8.23
CA PRO A 28 -10.86 -7.04 -6.97
C PRO A 28 -10.84 -8.33 -6.13
N ALA A 29 -11.02 -9.49 -6.76
CA ALA A 29 -11.01 -10.77 -6.04
C ALA A 29 -9.61 -11.10 -5.48
N ARG A 30 -8.55 -10.84 -6.26
CA ARG A 30 -7.17 -11.00 -5.80
C ARG A 30 -6.85 -10.08 -4.61
N ILE A 31 -7.23 -8.80 -4.68
CA ILE A 31 -7.03 -7.84 -3.58
C ILE A 31 -7.82 -8.26 -2.34
N GLN A 32 -9.07 -8.68 -2.47
CA GLN A 32 -9.86 -9.18 -1.35
C GLN A 32 -9.20 -10.39 -0.69
N TRP A 33 -8.70 -11.33 -1.50
CA TRP A 33 -7.99 -12.50 -0.99
C TRP A 33 -6.69 -12.12 -0.28
N LEU A 34 -5.87 -11.24 -0.86
CA LEU A 34 -4.63 -10.75 -0.24
C LEU A 34 -4.90 -10.02 1.07
N HIS A 35 -5.93 -9.18 1.12
CA HIS A 35 -6.33 -8.50 2.35
C HIS A 35 -6.74 -9.51 3.43
N SER A 36 -7.49 -10.54 3.07
CA SER A 36 -7.92 -11.57 4.00
C SER A 36 -6.74 -12.42 4.49
N PHE A 37 -5.86 -12.85 3.57
CA PHE A 37 -4.72 -13.71 3.86
C PHE A 37 -3.62 -12.98 4.67
N LEU A 38 -3.35 -11.71 4.37
CA LEU A 38 -2.39 -10.87 5.11
C LEU A 38 -3.03 -10.17 6.30
N GLU A 39 -4.34 -10.38 6.52
CA GLU A 39 -5.14 -9.72 7.55
C GLU A 39 -4.99 -8.20 7.51
N PHE A 40 -4.95 -7.63 6.31
CA PHE A 40 -4.87 -6.20 6.09
C PHE A 40 -6.27 -5.60 6.32
N GLY A 41 -6.43 -4.93 7.45
CA GLY A 41 -7.73 -4.46 7.92
C GLY A 41 -7.77 -2.99 8.31
N THR A 42 -8.85 -2.60 8.99
CA THR A 42 -9.09 -1.23 9.44
C THR A 42 -7.96 -0.70 10.33
N ASP A 43 -7.39 -1.54 11.20
CA ASP A 43 -6.32 -1.15 12.10
C ASP A 43 -5.03 -0.81 11.35
N ASP A 44 -4.73 -1.56 10.27
CA ASP A 44 -3.59 -1.26 9.40
C ASP A 44 -3.80 0.08 8.68
N VAL A 45 -5.01 0.32 8.16
CA VAL A 45 -5.37 1.60 7.53
C VAL A 45 -5.21 2.76 8.51
N GLN A 46 -5.68 2.64 9.75
CA GLN A 46 -5.51 3.67 10.77
C GLN A 46 -4.04 3.90 11.14
N ALA A 47 -3.25 2.82 11.25
CA ALA A 47 -1.83 2.91 11.48
C ALA A 47 -1.13 3.68 10.34
N LEU A 48 -1.44 3.36 9.09
CA LEU A 48 -0.91 4.06 7.91
C LEU A 48 -1.29 5.54 7.92
N ILE A 49 -2.58 5.88 8.12
CA ILE A 49 -3.05 7.28 8.22
C ILE A 49 -2.25 8.05 9.29
N SER A 50 -2.05 7.44 10.47
CA SER A 50 -1.29 8.06 11.55
C SER A 50 0.20 8.22 11.21
N GLY A 51 0.73 7.33 10.36
CA GLY A 51 2.11 7.28 9.89
C GLY A 51 2.40 8.20 8.69
N GLN A 52 1.38 8.59 7.92
CA GLN A 52 1.52 9.22 6.60
C GLN A 52 2.49 10.40 6.57
N LYS A 53 2.40 11.31 7.55
CA LYS A 53 3.26 12.50 7.59
C LYS A 53 4.74 12.17 7.79
N TYR A 54 5.04 11.10 8.54
CA TYR A 54 6.42 10.68 8.82
C TYR A 54 7.02 9.99 7.60
N ILE A 55 6.25 9.11 6.96
CA ILE A 55 6.63 8.45 5.69
C ILE A 55 6.88 9.52 4.61
N LYS A 56 5.93 10.45 4.43
CA LYS A 56 6.04 11.54 3.44
C LYS A 56 7.33 12.36 3.60
N ALA A 57 7.75 12.62 4.84
CA ALA A 57 8.94 13.42 5.12
C ALA A 57 10.25 12.75 4.65
N VAL A 58 10.29 11.41 4.61
CA VAL A 58 11.51 10.66 4.25
C VAL A 58 11.58 10.25 2.78
N ILE A 59 10.47 10.32 2.03
CA ILE A 59 10.40 9.97 0.61
C ILE A 59 11.55 10.59 -0.22
N PRO A 60 11.86 11.90 -0.14
CA PRO A 60 12.91 12.49 -0.98
C PRO A 60 14.28 11.87 -0.74
N ALA A 61 14.61 11.56 0.52
CA ALA A 61 15.87 10.91 0.87
C ALA A 61 15.91 9.46 0.38
N ILE A 62 14.80 8.73 0.54
CA ILE A 62 14.66 7.34 0.08
C ILE A 62 14.83 7.24 -1.44
N VAL A 63 14.20 8.13 -2.20
CA VAL A 63 14.37 8.18 -3.67
C VAL A 63 15.84 8.30 -4.04
N ASN A 64 16.58 9.21 -3.40
CA ASN A 64 17.99 9.42 -3.70
C ASN A 64 18.84 8.16 -3.41
N ILE A 65 18.65 7.51 -2.25
CA ILE A 65 19.42 6.31 -1.91
C ILE A 65 19.05 5.11 -2.80
N VAL A 66 17.80 5.02 -3.29
CA VAL A 66 17.39 3.99 -4.25
C VAL A 66 18.16 4.14 -5.56
N TYR A 67 18.25 5.34 -6.13
CA TYR A 67 19.01 5.51 -7.38
C TYR A 67 20.51 5.32 -7.19
N LYS A 68 21.09 5.74 -6.05
CA LYS A 68 22.47 5.37 -5.70
C LYS A 68 22.67 3.85 -5.68
N LYS A 69 21.70 3.11 -5.16
CA LYS A 69 21.75 1.65 -5.06
C LYS A 69 21.59 0.98 -6.44
N LEU A 70 20.66 1.45 -7.27
CA LEU A 70 20.43 0.93 -8.62
C LEU A 70 21.59 1.24 -9.56
N LEU A 71 22.24 2.39 -9.43
CA LEU A 71 23.40 2.76 -10.25
C LEU A 71 24.71 2.11 -9.79
N LYS A 72 24.71 1.44 -8.62
CA LYS A 72 25.88 0.73 -8.10
C LYS A 72 26.16 -0.59 -8.83
N TYR A 73 25.14 -1.24 -9.38
CA TYR A 73 25.28 -2.51 -10.08
C TYR A 73 25.02 -2.28 -11.56
N ASP A 74 25.92 -2.77 -12.41
CA ASP A 74 25.83 -2.67 -13.86
C ASP A 74 24.51 -3.24 -14.39
N ILE A 75 24.08 -4.40 -13.88
CA ILE A 75 22.88 -5.10 -14.33
C ILE A 75 21.59 -4.28 -14.09
N THR A 76 21.54 -3.49 -13.02
CA THR A 76 20.41 -2.59 -12.74
C THR A 76 20.57 -1.22 -13.39
N ALA A 77 21.81 -0.72 -13.53
CA ALA A 77 22.09 0.56 -14.15
C ALA A 77 21.84 0.54 -15.68
N ARG A 78 22.17 -0.58 -16.33
CA ARG A 78 22.03 -0.82 -17.77
C ARG A 78 20.62 -0.59 -18.29
N VAL A 79 19.61 -0.97 -17.52
CA VAL A 79 18.19 -0.83 -17.88
C VAL A 79 17.82 0.61 -18.18
N PHE A 80 18.49 1.59 -17.55
CA PHE A 80 18.23 3.00 -17.83
C PHE A 80 18.77 3.46 -19.19
N THR A 81 19.67 2.70 -19.81
CA THR A 81 20.18 2.94 -21.17
C THR A 81 19.46 2.06 -22.19
N THR A 82 19.43 0.74 -21.98
CA THR A 82 18.87 -0.23 -22.94
C THR A 82 17.34 -0.27 -22.93
N ARG A 83 16.72 0.09 -21.79
CA ARG A 83 15.29 -0.07 -21.51
C ARG A 83 14.81 -1.52 -21.50
N ASP A 84 15.72 -2.47 -21.52
CA ASP A 84 15.42 -3.90 -21.42
C ASP A 84 16.53 -4.56 -20.59
N SER A 85 16.16 -5.16 -19.46
CA SER A 85 17.13 -5.83 -18.58
C SER A 85 17.71 -7.11 -19.17
N ARG A 86 17.10 -7.66 -20.22
CA ARG A 86 17.59 -8.84 -20.94
C ARG A 86 18.64 -8.49 -22.00
N ASP A 87 18.78 -7.21 -22.33
CA ASP A 87 19.74 -6.73 -23.32
C ASP A 87 21.16 -6.69 -22.74
N GLU A 88 21.93 -7.73 -23.00
CA GLU A 88 23.35 -7.84 -22.62
C GLU A 88 24.32 -7.16 -23.62
N GLY A 89 23.81 -6.40 -24.59
CA GLY A 89 24.61 -5.70 -25.60
C GLY A 89 25.58 -4.65 -25.04
N PRO A 90 26.43 -4.05 -25.90
CA PRO A 90 27.34 -3.00 -25.45
C PRO A 90 26.57 -1.74 -25.01
N VAL A 91 26.97 -1.15 -23.89
CA VAL A 91 26.40 0.10 -23.36
C VAL A 91 27.34 1.26 -23.73
N GLU A 92 26.84 2.21 -24.53
CA GLU A 92 27.64 3.37 -24.98
C GLU A 92 28.01 4.33 -23.85
N SER A 93 27.08 4.55 -22.90
CA SER A 93 27.30 5.41 -21.75
C SER A 93 26.53 4.92 -20.52
N TRP A 94 27.19 4.98 -19.38
CA TRP A 94 26.61 4.60 -18.09
C TRP A 94 25.95 5.80 -17.43
N PRO A 95 24.72 5.66 -16.94
CA PRO A 95 24.02 6.75 -16.26
C PRO A 95 24.64 7.03 -14.90
N THR A 96 24.64 8.31 -14.55
CA THR A 96 25.02 8.83 -13.23
C THR A 96 23.80 9.43 -12.55
N GLU A 97 23.93 9.75 -11.26
CA GLU A 97 22.83 10.41 -10.53
C GLU A 97 22.37 11.71 -11.18
N ASP A 98 23.28 12.44 -11.83
CA ASP A 98 23.02 13.71 -12.50
C ASP A 98 22.53 13.56 -13.96
N SER A 99 22.42 12.33 -14.47
CA SER A 99 21.89 12.13 -15.82
C SER A 99 20.41 12.55 -15.88
N ALA A 100 20.03 13.31 -16.90
CA ALA A 100 18.67 13.85 -17.04
C ALA A 100 17.58 12.76 -16.97
N GLN A 101 17.86 11.57 -17.52
CA GLN A 101 16.97 10.42 -17.43
C GLN A 101 16.79 9.91 -15.99
N ILE A 102 17.84 9.95 -15.16
CA ILE A 102 17.79 9.51 -13.77
C ILE A 102 17.00 10.51 -12.92
N GLU A 103 17.21 11.81 -13.11
CA GLU A 103 16.43 12.86 -12.44
C GLU A 103 14.93 12.76 -12.76
N HIS A 104 14.59 12.53 -14.04
CA HIS A 104 13.20 12.27 -14.44
C HIS A 104 12.63 11.04 -13.74
N ARG A 105 13.41 9.95 -13.65
CA ARG A 105 12.99 8.71 -13.00
C ARG A 105 12.88 8.82 -11.47
N LYS A 106 13.72 9.64 -10.82
CA LYS A 106 13.57 10.03 -9.40
C LYS A 106 12.21 10.68 -9.13
N MET A 107 11.75 11.56 -10.01
CA MET A 107 10.43 12.19 -9.90
C MET A 107 9.30 11.16 -9.94
N PHE A 108 9.34 10.18 -10.85
CA PHE A 108 8.34 9.10 -10.88
C PHE A 108 8.36 8.23 -9.63
N LEU A 109 9.55 7.85 -9.16
CA LEU A 109 9.66 7.07 -7.92
C LEU A 109 9.10 7.86 -6.72
N ARG A 110 9.34 9.17 -6.66
CA ARG A 110 8.75 10.05 -5.63
C ARG A 110 7.23 10.05 -5.70
N TRP A 111 6.64 10.14 -6.89
CA TRP A 111 5.20 10.08 -7.06
C TRP A 111 4.63 8.73 -6.68
N TYR A 112 5.29 7.65 -7.08
CA TYR A 112 4.93 6.29 -6.69
C TYR A 112 4.96 6.10 -5.17
N LEU A 113 6.04 6.48 -4.48
CA LEU A 113 6.12 6.37 -3.02
C LEU A 113 5.11 7.27 -2.31
N THR A 114 4.76 8.42 -2.90
CA THR A 114 3.69 9.29 -2.39
C THR A 114 2.33 8.61 -2.52
N LYS A 115 2.07 7.95 -3.65
CA LYS A 115 0.85 7.19 -3.88
C LYS A 115 0.79 5.94 -3.01
N LEU A 116 1.89 5.23 -2.79
CA LEU A 116 2.00 4.12 -1.85
C LEU A 116 1.59 4.56 -0.42
N ASN A 117 1.99 5.77 -0.02
CA ASN A 117 1.64 6.41 1.24
C ASN A 117 0.27 7.13 1.25
N SER A 118 -0.59 6.91 0.26
CA SER A 118 -1.92 7.55 0.17
C SER A 118 -3.04 6.64 0.70
N ASP A 119 -4.30 7.05 0.51
CA ASP A 119 -5.48 6.31 0.94
C ASP A 119 -5.64 4.99 0.15
N CYS A 120 -5.41 3.87 0.84
CA CYS A 120 -5.49 2.51 0.31
C CYS A 120 -6.89 1.86 0.44
N THR A 121 -7.92 2.62 0.84
CA THR A 121 -9.28 2.09 1.05
C THR A 121 -10.09 1.94 -0.24
N ARG A 122 -9.61 2.49 -1.36
CA ARG A 122 -10.31 2.55 -2.65
C ARG A 122 -9.66 1.63 -3.67
N MET A 123 -10.46 1.04 -4.56
CA MET A 123 -9.92 0.16 -5.62
C MET A 123 -9.03 0.91 -6.63
N ASP A 124 -9.27 2.20 -6.86
CA ASP A 124 -8.41 3.03 -7.73
C ASP A 124 -6.96 3.15 -7.23
N TYR A 125 -6.72 2.94 -5.93
CA TYR A 125 -5.38 2.82 -5.37
C TYR A 125 -4.70 1.53 -5.86
N TRP A 126 -5.39 0.40 -5.75
CA TRP A 126 -4.86 -0.91 -6.11
C TRP A 126 -4.73 -1.10 -7.62
N GLU A 127 -5.64 -0.54 -8.41
CA GLU A 127 -5.54 -0.47 -9.88
C GLU A 127 -4.27 0.28 -10.31
N TYR A 128 -3.95 1.39 -9.66
CA TYR A 128 -2.70 2.09 -9.93
C TYR A 128 -1.47 1.24 -9.57
N LEU A 129 -1.47 0.58 -8.41
CA LEU A 129 -0.36 -0.29 -7.99
C LEU A 129 -0.18 -1.49 -8.93
N ASP A 130 -1.28 -2.04 -9.44
CA ASP A 130 -1.26 -3.10 -10.44
C ASP A 130 -0.66 -2.61 -11.77
N LYS A 131 -1.06 -1.42 -12.20
CA LYS A 131 -0.51 -0.75 -13.39
C LYS A 131 1.00 -0.53 -13.31
N VAL A 132 1.56 -0.30 -12.11
CA VAL A 132 3.03 -0.21 -11.95
C VAL A 132 3.70 -1.50 -12.44
N GLY A 133 3.15 -2.68 -12.14
CA GLY A 133 3.67 -3.96 -12.66
C GLY A 133 3.57 -4.06 -14.18
N LEU A 134 2.39 -3.76 -14.75
CA LEU A 134 2.13 -3.73 -16.19
C LEU A 134 3.16 -2.85 -16.94
N MET A 135 3.50 -1.69 -16.39
CA MET A 135 4.45 -0.76 -17.01
C MET A 135 5.90 -1.28 -17.06
N HIS A 136 6.28 -2.19 -16.17
CA HIS A 136 7.64 -2.74 -16.09
C HIS A 136 7.84 -3.98 -16.98
N ILE A 137 6.78 -4.54 -17.55
CA ILE A 137 6.86 -5.55 -18.62
C ILE A 137 6.76 -4.96 -20.03
N GLY A 138 6.63 -3.63 -20.14
CA GLY A 138 6.66 -2.90 -21.41
C GLY A 138 5.30 -2.59 -22.00
N LYS A 139 4.21 -2.90 -21.29
CA LYS A 139 2.84 -2.56 -21.68
C LYS A 139 2.40 -1.21 -21.07
N GLY A 140 1.38 -0.57 -21.64
CA GLY A 140 0.82 0.70 -21.09
C GLY A 140 1.75 1.92 -21.19
N ARG A 141 2.70 1.93 -22.14
CA ARG A 141 3.60 3.06 -22.39
C ARG A 141 4.02 3.13 -23.85
N GLN A 142 4.18 4.36 -24.36
CA GLN A 142 4.63 4.59 -25.75
C GLN A 142 6.04 4.06 -26.01
N ASN A 143 6.94 4.21 -25.04
CA ASN A 143 8.30 3.67 -25.11
C ASN A 143 8.36 2.45 -24.18
N PRO A 144 8.45 1.22 -24.69
CA PRO A 144 8.52 0.01 -23.87
C PRO A 144 9.68 0.04 -22.88
N LEU A 145 9.51 -0.64 -21.75
CA LEU A 145 10.51 -0.87 -20.72
C LEU A 145 10.31 -2.30 -20.22
N HIS A 146 11.33 -3.12 -20.25
CA HIS A 146 11.30 -4.44 -19.64
C HIS A 146 12.29 -4.51 -18.49
N VAL A 147 11.84 -4.94 -17.30
CA VAL A 147 12.67 -5.10 -16.11
C VAL A 147 12.37 -6.45 -15.48
N ASP A 148 13.36 -7.32 -15.36
CA ASP A 148 13.19 -8.62 -14.73
C ASP A 148 12.71 -8.47 -13.28
N TYR A 149 11.80 -9.36 -12.89
CA TYR A 149 11.16 -9.33 -11.58
C TYR A 149 12.18 -9.36 -10.42
N VAL A 150 13.28 -10.11 -10.57
CA VAL A 150 14.33 -10.20 -9.54
C VAL A 150 14.87 -8.82 -9.14
N PHE A 151 14.99 -7.88 -10.09
CA PHE A 151 15.45 -6.52 -9.81
C PHE A 151 14.35 -5.68 -9.15
N LEU A 152 13.10 -5.84 -9.57
CA LEU A 152 11.95 -5.15 -9.00
C LEU A 152 11.72 -5.58 -7.55
N GLY A 153 11.69 -6.89 -7.28
CA GLY A 153 11.51 -7.45 -5.93
C GLY A 153 12.65 -7.03 -4.99
N ALA A 154 13.90 -7.09 -5.44
CA ALA A 154 15.05 -6.64 -4.64
C ALA A 154 15.01 -5.13 -4.35
N CYS A 155 14.64 -4.31 -5.35
CA CYS A 155 14.49 -2.86 -5.17
C CYS A 155 13.35 -2.54 -4.17
N LEU A 156 12.23 -3.23 -4.27
CA LEU A 156 11.10 -3.05 -3.36
C LEU A 156 11.45 -3.48 -1.92
N GLY A 157 12.23 -4.56 -1.76
CA GLY A 157 12.79 -4.96 -0.46
C GLY A 157 13.73 -3.91 0.13
N PHE A 158 14.57 -3.26 -0.69
CA PHE A 158 15.43 -2.15 -0.25
C PHE A 158 14.63 -0.90 0.16
N ILE A 159 13.56 -0.58 -0.57
CA ILE A 159 12.62 0.49 -0.22
C ILE A 159 11.93 0.18 1.13
N GLN A 160 11.47 -1.06 1.33
CA GLN A 160 10.86 -1.50 2.58
C GLN A 160 11.79 -1.30 3.77
N ASP A 161 13.02 -1.80 3.68
CA ASP A 161 14.03 -1.69 4.73
C ASP A 161 14.30 -0.22 5.08
N SER A 162 14.49 0.62 4.07
CA SER A 162 14.72 2.06 4.24
C SER A 162 13.55 2.77 4.93
N LEU A 163 12.32 2.41 4.58
CA LEU A 163 11.11 2.95 5.22
C LEU A 163 10.97 2.48 6.66
N PHE A 164 11.25 1.20 6.94
CA PHE A 164 11.17 0.63 8.28
C PHE A 164 12.19 1.29 9.21
N GLU A 165 13.44 1.40 8.77
CA GLU A 165 14.50 2.07 9.51
C GLU A 165 14.10 3.52 9.85
N ALA A 166 13.58 4.27 8.88
CA ALA A 166 13.11 5.64 9.11
C ALA A 166 12.01 5.75 10.18
N ILE A 167 11.06 4.82 10.20
CA ILE A 167 9.97 4.81 11.20
C ILE A 167 10.47 4.33 12.56
N LEU A 168 11.27 3.26 12.60
CA LEU A 168 11.79 2.67 13.84
C LEU A 168 12.77 3.62 14.54
N SER A 169 13.53 4.40 13.78
CA SER A 169 14.48 5.39 14.29
C SER A 169 13.84 6.75 14.61
N HIS A 170 12.54 6.94 14.36
CA HIS A 170 11.86 8.21 14.63
C HIS A 170 11.82 8.54 16.14
N PRO A 171 12.35 9.69 16.59
CA PRO A 171 12.63 9.93 18.02
C PRO A 171 11.38 10.17 18.87
N ARG A 172 10.27 10.61 18.27
CA ARG A 172 9.03 10.98 18.98
C ARG A 172 7.87 10.00 18.81
N LEU A 173 8.07 8.95 18.02
CA LEU A 173 7.02 7.94 17.83
C LEU A 173 7.15 6.90 18.94
N GLU A 174 6.06 6.64 19.64
CA GLU A 174 6.00 5.58 20.63
C GLU A 174 6.16 4.21 19.98
N LEU A 175 6.81 3.27 20.66
CA LEU A 175 7.16 1.96 20.12
C LEU A 175 5.96 1.22 19.51
N HIS A 176 4.80 1.26 20.18
CA HIS A 176 3.60 0.59 19.68
C HIS A 176 3.12 1.17 18.33
N ARG A 177 3.22 2.49 18.12
CA ARG A 177 2.87 3.13 16.85
C ARG A 177 3.87 2.76 15.76
N LYS A 178 5.16 2.72 16.11
CA LYS A 178 6.21 2.27 15.18
C LYS A 178 5.92 0.85 14.68
N ILE A 179 5.62 -0.07 15.60
CA ILE A 179 5.27 -1.46 15.28
C ILE A 179 4.04 -1.51 14.38
N ALA A 180 2.96 -0.79 14.72
CA ALA A 180 1.73 -0.77 13.93
C ALA A 180 1.98 -0.25 12.50
N ILE A 181 2.70 0.86 12.36
CA ILE A 181 3.04 1.46 11.06
C ILE A 181 3.90 0.49 10.24
N VAL A 182 4.94 -0.10 10.83
CA VAL A 182 5.85 -1.04 10.14
C VAL A 182 5.10 -2.29 9.67
N LYS A 183 4.24 -2.88 10.52
CA LYS A 183 3.41 -4.02 10.12
C LYS A 183 2.48 -3.68 8.96
N ALA A 184 1.73 -2.57 9.08
CA ALA A 184 0.78 -2.16 8.06
C ALA A 184 1.47 -1.83 6.73
N LEU A 185 2.60 -1.11 6.77
CA LEU A 185 3.39 -0.78 5.60
C LEU A 185 4.01 -2.01 4.95
N GLY A 186 4.47 -2.98 5.76
CA GLY A 186 4.95 -4.27 5.27
C GLY A 186 3.88 -5.03 4.48
N LYS A 187 2.63 -5.07 4.97
CA LYS A 187 1.51 -5.70 4.25
C LYS A 187 1.26 -5.01 2.90
N VAL A 188 1.22 -3.68 2.86
CA VAL A 188 1.05 -2.92 1.60
C VAL A 188 2.16 -3.22 0.61
N ILE A 189 3.41 -3.28 1.07
CA ILE A 189 4.56 -3.59 0.22
C ILE A 189 4.49 -5.03 -0.32
N TRP A 190 4.06 -5.99 0.50
CA TRP A 190 3.85 -7.36 0.03
C TRP A 190 2.71 -7.47 -1.00
N ILE A 191 1.61 -6.73 -0.82
CA ILE A 191 0.54 -6.67 -1.82
C ILE A 191 1.07 -6.07 -3.12
N GLN A 192 1.82 -4.97 -3.06
CA GLN A 192 2.47 -4.41 -4.24
C GLN A 192 3.41 -5.42 -4.91
N ASN A 193 4.20 -6.16 -4.12
CA ASN A 193 5.14 -7.14 -4.64
C ASN A 193 4.41 -8.24 -5.42
N ASP A 194 3.29 -8.75 -4.89
CA ASP A 194 2.40 -9.69 -5.56
C ASP A 194 1.82 -9.11 -6.86
N LEU A 195 1.35 -7.86 -6.84
CA LEU A 195 0.82 -7.20 -8.03
C LEU A 195 1.88 -7.01 -9.13
N ILE A 196 3.15 -6.74 -8.77
CA ILE A 196 4.24 -6.68 -9.77
C ILE A 196 4.52 -8.08 -10.31
N GLU A 197 4.63 -9.07 -9.42
CA GLU A 197 4.96 -10.45 -9.75
C GLU A 197 3.92 -11.07 -10.70
N LYS A 198 2.64 -10.78 -10.49
CA LYS A 198 1.53 -11.20 -11.36
C LYS A 198 1.79 -10.94 -12.85
N TRP A 199 2.44 -9.83 -13.19
CA TRP A 199 2.72 -9.48 -14.59
C TRP A 199 3.93 -10.21 -15.18
N HIS A 200 4.77 -10.80 -14.34
CA HIS A 200 6.00 -11.49 -14.73
C HIS A 200 5.88 -13.02 -14.67
N ASN A 201 4.90 -13.53 -13.94
CA ASN A 201 4.64 -14.95 -13.81
C ASN A 201 3.75 -15.49 -14.94
N THR A 202 3.72 -16.81 -15.07
CA THR A 202 2.85 -17.52 -16.03
C THR A 202 1.74 -18.31 -15.34
N ASP A 203 1.57 -18.13 -14.03
CA ASP A 203 0.58 -18.86 -13.26
C ASP A 203 -0.83 -18.39 -13.65
N GLY A 204 -1.73 -19.33 -13.88
CA GLY A 204 -3.09 -18.99 -14.30
C GLY A 204 -3.20 -18.63 -15.79
N ALA A 205 -2.14 -18.82 -16.58
CA ALA A 205 -2.18 -18.65 -18.04
C ALA A 205 -3.25 -19.53 -18.70
N GLU A 206 -3.64 -20.65 -18.08
CA GLU A 206 -4.75 -21.49 -18.51
C GLU A 206 -6.13 -20.81 -18.46
N TYR A 207 -6.25 -19.70 -17.73
CA TYR A 207 -7.47 -18.90 -17.62
C TYR A 207 -7.49 -17.71 -18.58
N ALA A 208 -6.36 -17.38 -19.22
CA ALA A 208 -6.31 -16.36 -20.25
C ALA A 208 -7.03 -16.89 -21.50
N GLN A 209 -8.25 -16.44 -21.76
CA GLN A 209 -8.93 -16.72 -23.02
C GLN A 209 -8.25 -15.89 -24.12
N GLU A 210 -7.97 -16.50 -25.27
CA GLU A 210 -7.27 -15.86 -26.41
C GLU A 210 -7.94 -14.53 -26.85
N GLU A 211 -9.26 -14.36 -26.61
CA GLU A 211 -10.01 -13.13 -26.93
C GLU A 211 -9.89 -12.01 -25.86
N GLU A 212 -9.61 -12.32 -24.60
CA GLU A 212 -9.50 -11.32 -23.51
C GLU A 212 -8.13 -10.63 -23.50
N ALA A 213 -7.06 -11.33 -23.89
CA ALA A 213 -5.72 -10.75 -23.94
C ALA A 213 -5.63 -9.62 -24.99
N ASP A 214 -6.24 -9.80 -26.16
CA ASP A 214 -6.27 -8.80 -27.23
C ASP A 214 -7.21 -7.62 -26.89
N THR A 215 -8.30 -7.87 -26.18
CA THR A 215 -9.23 -6.81 -25.74
C THR A 215 -8.62 -5.97 -24.60
N LEU A 216 -7.98 -6.60 -23.62
CA LEU A 216 -7.27 -5.92 -22.53
C LEU A 216 -6.07 -5.10 -23.08
N LEU A 217 -5.34 -5.65 -24.05
CA LEU A 217 -4.25 -4.95 -24.73
C LEU A 217 -4.75 -3.78 -25.59
N GLY A 218 -5.90 -3.93 -26.25
CA GLY A 218 -6.54 -2.90 -27.06
C GLY A 218 -7.08 -1.72 -26.24
N GLU A 219 -7.69 -1.97 -25.08
CA GLU A 219 -8.19 -0.91 -24.19
C GLU A 219 -7.07 -0.14 -23.48
N ILE A 220 -5.92 -0.79 -23.22
CA ILE A 220 -4.73 -0.15 -22.63
C ILE A 220 -4.01 0.79 -23.64
N ALA A 221 -4.31 0.66 -24.94
CA ALA A 221 -3.54 1.32 -25.99
C ALA A 221 -3.81 2.83 -26.16
N GLU A 222 -4.97 3.36 -25.72
CA GLU A 222 -5.35 4.72 -26.15
C GLU A 222 -5.20 5.87 -25.13
N ASP A 223 -5.07 5.69 -23.80
CA ASP A 223 -4.76 6.86 -22.93
C ASP A 223 -4.17 6.57 -21.53
N GLU A 224 -3.44 5.47 -21.38
CA GLU A 224 -2.92 5.00 -20.09
C GLU A 224 -1.50 5.53 -19.76
N ARG A 225 -1.18 6.80 -20.01
CA ARG A 225 0.16 7.37 -19.74
C ARG A 225 0.58 7.24 -18.26
N GLU A 226 1.89 7.23 -18.00
CA GLU A 226 2.46 7.18 -16.64
C GLU A 226 1.90 8.33 -15.78
N GLY A 227 1.30 8.01 -14.63
CA GLY A 227 0.64 8.99 -13.75
C GLY A 227 -0.83 9.27 -14.05
N TYR A 228 -1.45 8.55 -14.99
CA TYR A 228 -2.88 8.58 -15.30
C TYR A 228 -3.52 7.20 -15.03
N LEU A 229 -4.80 7.21 -14.65
CA LEU A 229 -5.63 6.01 -14.51
C LEU A 229 -7.05 6.37 -14.96
N HIS A 230 -7.67 5.56 -15.83
CA HIS A 230 -8.99 5.87 -16.41
C HIS A 230 -9.05 7.26 -17.06
N GLY A 231 -7.98 7.66 -17.76
CA GLY A 231 -7.83 9.00 -18.37
C GLY A 231 -7.69 10.16 -17.37
N LYS A 232 -7.71 9.91 -16.05
CA LYS A 232 -7.57 10.93 -15.01
C LYS A 232 -6.14 10.97 -14.49
N LYS A 233 -5.57 12.18 -14.39
CA LYS A 233 -4.26 12.40 -13.76
C LYS A 233 -4.39 12.09 -12.26
N ILE A 234 -3.62 11.11 -11.79
CA ILE A 234 -3.61 10.66 -10.38
C ILE A 234 -2.31 11.00 -9.64
N LEU A 235 -1.25 11.39 -10.37
CA LEU A 235 0.05 11.80 -9.82
C LEU A 235 0.42 13.21 -10.29
N GLY A 236 1.21 13.95 -9.50
CA GLY A 236 1.90 15.16 -9.97
C GLY A 236 1.16 16.50 -9.81
N ASP A 237 0.30 16.64 -8.78
CA ASP A 237 -0.38 17.91 -8.46
C ASP A 237 0.04 18.52 -7.10
N HIS A 238 0.84 17.79 -6.30
CA HIS A 238 1.20 18.18 -4.94
C HIS A 238 2.72 18.31 -4.73
N ASP A 239 3.41 19.00 -5.63
CA ASP A 239 4.70 19.62 -5.33
C ASP A 239 4.63 21.09 -5.75
N GLY A 240 4.79 21.99 -4.77
CA GLY A 240 4.84 23.44 -4.97
C GLY A 240 6.12 23.90 -5.67
N SER A 241 6.45 23.32 -6.82
CA SER A 241 7.44 23.87 -7.75
C SER A 241 6.71 24.43 -8.97
N SER A 242 6.34 25.70 -8.89
CA SER A 242 5.97 26.49 -10.06
C SER A 242 7.20 26.65 -10.96
N ILE A 243 7.27 25.88 -12.04
CA ILE A 243 8.09 26.23 -13.21
C ILE A 243 7.14 26.63 -14.35
N PHE A 244 7.47 27.79 -14.91
CA PHE A 244 6.74 28.62 -15.85
C PHE A 244 6.02 27.88 -16.99
N THR A 245 4.70 28.06 -17.05
CA THR A 245 4.02 28.30 -18.34
C THR A 245 3.11 29.51 -18.18
N SER A 246 3.52 30.60 -18.81
CA SER A 246 2.76 31.82 -18.95
C SER A 246 1.42 31.56 -19.66
N ARG A 247 0.30 31.83 -18.98
CA ARG A 247 -0.90 32.35 -19.63
C ARG A 247 -1.81 33.04 -18.62
N THR A 248 -2.15 34.27 -18.97
CA THR A 248 -2.92 35.28 -18.27
C THR A 248 -4.37 34.86 -18.01
N GLY A 249 -4.86 35.07 -16.78
CA GLY A 249 -6.27 35.00 -16.42
C GLY A 249 -6.48 35.39 -14.96
N SER A 250 -7.14 36.53 -14.74
CA SER A 250 -7.29 37.24 -13.48
C SER A 250 -8.32 36.64 -12.50
N SER A 251 -7.94 36.62 -11.21
CA SER A 251 -8.72 36.93 -10.00
C SER A 251 -10.06 36.22 -9.73
N LYS A 252 -10.13 35.51 -8.58
CA LYS A 252 -10.90 35.94 -7.38
C LYS A 252 -10.71 34.93 -6.24
N SER A 253 -10.43 35.47 -5.06
CA SER A 253 -10.31 34.79 -3.78
C SER A 253 -11.68 34.41 -3.22
N SER A 254 -11.79 33.20 -2.65
CA SER A 254 -12.78 32.91 -1.62
C SER A 254 -12.19 31.92 -0.61
N ASP A 255 -12.08 32.43 0.61
CA ASP A 255 -11.70 31.76 1.83
C ASP A 255 -12.68 30.60 2.10
N SER A 256 -12.18 29.36 2.11
CA SER A 256 -12.95 28.20 2.57
C SER A 256 -12.01 27.13 3.11
N GLY A 257 -12.16 26.83 4.40
CA GLY A 257 -11.38 25.84 5.13
C GLY A 257 -11.46 24.47 4.46
N LYS A 258 -10.32 24.03 3.91
CA LYS A 258 -10.10 22.71 3.31
C LYS A 258 -8.83 22.13 3.88
N THR A 259 -8.83 20.83 4.18
CA THR A 259 -7.61 20.09 4.53
C THR A 259 -6.74 19.90 3.29
N SER A 260 -5.45 19.58 3.47
CA SER A 260 -4.45 19.44 2.39
C SER A 260 -4.72 18.31 1.37
N LEU A 261 -5.87 17.63 1.46
CA LEU A 261 -6.34 16.60 0.53
C LEU A 261 -7.80 16.82 0.08
N GLY A 262 -8.36 18.02 0.29
CA GLY A 262 -9.58 18.46 -0.39
C GLY A 262 -10.91 17.83 0.06
N ARG A 263 -11.07 17.37 1.31
CA ARG A 263 -12.39 16.93 1.85
C ARG A 263 -13.04 17.96 2.81
N PRO A 264 -14.36 18.20 2.73
CA PRO A 264 -15.17 18.79 3.81
C PRO A 264 -15.33 17.82 5.00
N ILE A 265 -15.49 18.34 6.21
CA ILE A 265 -15.39 17.59 7.48
C ILE A 265 -16.63 16.75 7.85
N GLU A 266 -17.70 16.77 7.05
CA GLU A 266 -19.00 16.20 7.45
C GLU A 266 -19.38 14.86 6.76
N GLU A 267 -18.48 14.23 5.99
CA GLU A 267 -18.82 13.02 5.22
C GLU A 267 -18.04 11.75 5.64
N ALA A 268 -17.65 11.66 6.91
CA ALA A 268 -17.00 10.48 7.49
C ALA A 268 -17.95 9.55 8.28
N THR A 269 -19.26 9.78 8.22
CA THR A 269 -20.27 8.99 8.96
C THR A 269 -21.45 8.61 8.06
N HIS A 270 -21.21 7.79 7.05
CA HIS A 270 -22.26 7.02 6.38
C HIS A 270 -21.71 5.65 5.96
N LEU A 271 -21.42 4.81 6.95
CA LEU A 271 -21.46 3.37 6.79
C LEU A 271 -22.39 2.83 7.88
N GLY A 272 -23.53 2.30 7.43
CA GLY A 272 -24.49 1.59 8.26
C GLY A 272 -25.78 2.36 8.51
N ASP A 273 -26.82 2.08 7.73
CA ASP A 273 -28.07 1.70 8.38
C ASP A 273 -28.82 0.65 7.55
N GLY A 274 -29.30 -0.36 8.26
CA GLY A 274 -29.82 -1.60 7.72
C GLY A 274 -29.95 -2.74 8.74
N MET A 275 -30.08 -2.46 10.05
CA MET A 275 -30.90 -3.28 10.95
C MET A 275 -31.13 -2.58 12.31
N SER A 276 -32.40 -2.23 12.57
CA SER A 276 -33.06 -2.12 13.88
C SER A 276 -32.74 -0.96 14.85
N ARG A 277 -33.48 0.14 14.64
CA ARG A 277 -34.20 1.03 15.60
C ARG A 277 -33.73 1.07 17.07
N CYS A 278 -33.20 2.24 17.49
CA CYS A 278 -33.11 2.68 18.89
C CYS A 278 -34.43 3.33 19.39
N PRO A 279 -34.85 3.05 20.64
CA PRO A 279 -35.92 3.78 21.33
C PRO A 279 -35.36 4.99 22.11
N PHE A 280 -36.19 6.02 22.26
CA PHE A 280 -35.99 7.33 22.93
C PHE A 280 -35.66 8.53 22.02
N SER A 281 -36.74 9.23 21.68
CA SER A 281 -36.78 10.63 21.26
C SER A 281 -36.92 11.51 22.51
N GLY A 282 -36.27 12.69 22.54
CA GLY A 282 -36.68 13.76 23.47
C GLY A 282 -35.64 14.82 23.86
N MET A 283 -35.79 16.02 23.26
CA MET A 283 -35.48 17.37 23.81
C MET A 283 -34.00 17.80 23.94
N ALA A 284 -33.60 19.07 23.86
CA ALA A 284 -34.08 20.31 23.26
C ALA A 284 -32.93 21.35 23.38
N ARG A 285 -32.88 22.28 22.42
CA ARG A 285 -32.17 23.57 22.34
C ARG A 285 -31.59 24.19 23.64
N SER A 286 -30.27 24.47 23.62
CA SER A 286 -29.63 25.74 24.05
C SER A 286 -28.10 25.63 23.89
N GLY A 287 -27.47 26.59 23.20
CA GLY A 287 -26.02 26.61 22.98
C GLY A 287 -25.28 27.25 24.17
N PRO A 288 -24.10 26.76 24.58
CA PRO A 288 -23.39 27.26 25.76
C PRO A 288 -22.62 28.57 25.51
N ASN A 289 -22.45 29.32 26.60
CA ASN A 289 -21.90 30.67 26.71
C ASN A 289 -20.37 30.70 26.43
N PRO A 290 -19.85 31.66 25.64
CA PRO A 290 -18.43 31.73 25.25
C PRO A 290 -17.40 31.82 26.39
N ALA A 291 -17.81 32.12 27.62
CA ALA A 291 -16.91 32.13 28.78
C ALA A 291 -16.57 30.71 29.32
N ASP A 292 -17.38 29.69 29.01
CA ASP A 292 -17.12 28.29 29.42
C ASP A 292 -16.13 27.57 28.47
N LEU A 293 -16.00 28.07 27.22
CA LEU A 293 -15.07 27.55 26.22
C LEU A 293 -13.60 27.87 26.57
N GLU A 294 -13.34 29.01 27.22
CA GLU A 294 -11.97 29.39 27.62
C GLU A 294 -11.50 28.60 28.85
N ARG A 295 -12.41 28.15 29.73
CA ARG A 295 -12.09 27.22 30.83
C ARG A 295 -11.93 25.77 30.35
N GLN A 296 -12.61 25.36 29.28
CA GLN A 296 -12.39 24.05 28.65
C GLN A 296 -11.08 23.96 27.85
N ARG A 297 -10.53 25.09 27.38
CA ARG A 297 -9.22 25.17 26.72
C ARG A 297 -8.04 24.97 27.69
N ALA A 298 -8.23 25.26 28.97
CA ALA A 298 -7.23 25.06 30.02
C ALA A 298 -7.31 23.68 30.72
N THR A 299 -8.32 22.87 30.42
CA THR A 299 -8.54 21.55 31.03
C THR A 299 -9.13 20.55 30.03
N SER A 300 -8.34 20.14 29.04
CA SER A 300 -8.58 18.95 28.22
C SER A 300 -7.30 18.64 27.42
N THR A 301 -6.73 17.45 27.35
CA THR A 301 -7.04 16.16 27.94
C THR A 301 -5.71 15.42 27.99
N ARG A 302 -5.24 15.18 29.21
CA ARG A 302 -4.19 14.25 29.55
C ARG A 302 -4.58 12.90 28.93
N SER A 303 -3.76 12.36 28.01
CA SER A 303 -3.96 11.01 27.47
C SER A 303 -4.24 10.04 28.63
N PRO A 304 -5.16 9.06 28.47
CA PRO A 304 -5.37 8.07 29.52
C PRO A 304 -4.00 7.49 29.88
N ARG A 305 -3.60 7.67 31.14
CA ARG A 305 -2.42 6.98 31.68
C ARG A 305 -2.71 5.49 31.53
N VAL A 306 -2.11 4.86 30.53
CA VAL A 306 -2.11 3.41 30.42
C VAL A 306 -1.18 2.90 31.51
N ASN A 307 -1.76 2.66 32.69
CA ASN A 307 -1.10 1.94 33.76
C ASN A 307 -1.06 0.46 33.34
N GLY A 308 -0.02 0.09 32.60
CA GLY A 308 0.23 -1.28 32.17
C GLY A 308 1.72 -1.46 31.92
N THR A 309 2.22 -2.65 32.19
CA THR A 309 3.61 -2.98 31.85
C THR A 309 3.77 -2.93 30.32
N ALA A 310 4.97 -2.68 29.79
CA ALA A 310 5.23 -2.66 28.33
C ALA A 310 4.54 -3.81 27.53
N PRO A 311 4.47 -5.06 28.02
CA PRO A 311 3.74 -6.14 27.34
C PRO A 311 2.21 -5.99 27.33
N ASP A 312 1.59 -5.22 28.22
CA ASP A 312 0.14 -4.96 28.23
C ASP A 312 -0.26 -3.91 27.19
N VAL A 313 0.58 -2.89 27.01
CA VAL A 313 0.39 -1.83 26.00
C VAL A 313 0.47 -2.40 24.57
N LEU A 314 1.26 -3.46 24.37
CA LEU A 314 1.36 -4.20 23.10
C LEU A 314 0.21 -5.21 22.88
N GLN A 315 -0.65 -5.45 23.88
CA GLN A 315 -1.77 -6.38 23.76
C GLN A 315 -3.02 -5.77 23.12
N GLN A 316 -3.20 -4.46 23.28
CA GLN A 316 -4.37 -3.69 22.84
C GLN A 316 -4.38 -3.32 21.33
N TYR A 317 -3.31 -3.61 20.60
CA TYR A 317 -3.17 -3.27 19.17
C TYR A 317 -2.97 -4.53 18.31
N HIS A 318 -3.65 -5.61 18.68
CA HIS A 318 -3.64 -6.88 17.97
C HIS A 318 -4.55 -6.81 16.75
N THR A 319 -4.02 -7.11 15.57
CA THR A 319 -4.83 -7.36 14.38
C THR A 319 -5.49 -8.74 14.55
N PRO A 320 -6.82 -8.85 14.51
CA PRO A 320 -7.51 -10.14 14.67
C PRO A 320 -7.01 -11.16 13.63
N GLY A 321 -6.68 -12.38 14.08
CA GLY A 321 -6.37 -13.54 13.24
C GLY A 321 -4.90 -13.99 13.21
N THR A 322 -3.92 -13.08 13.40
CA THR A 322 -2.52 -13.50 13.31
C THR A 322 -2.16 -14.33 14.55
N PRO A 323 -1.71 -15.59 14.40
CA PRO A 323 -1.22 -16.38 15.52
C PRO A 323 -0.14 -15.63 16.32
N ARG A 324 -0.40 -15.38 17.60
CA ARG A 324 0.60 -14.74 18.47
C ARG A 324 1.66 -15.75 18.83
N ILE A 325 2.68 -15.89 18.00
CA ILE A 325 3.91 -16.58 18.37
C ILE A 325 4.65 -15.69 19.37
N ARG A 326 4.77 -16.16 20.60
CA ARG A 326 5.56 -15.52 21.64
C ARG A 326 6.61 -16.47 22.14
N ILE A 327 7.74 -15.94 22.58
CA ILE A 327 8.70 -16.69 23.36
C ILE A 327 8.54 -16.24 24.81
N ILE A 328 8.11 -17.15 25.68
CA ILE A 328 8.01 -16.94 27.13
C ILE A 328 8.86 -18.04 27.77
N ASP A 329 9.89 -17.64 28.52
CA ASP A 329 10.83 -18.57 29.19
C ASP A 329 11.46 -19.61 28.24
N GLY A 330 11.83 -19.16 27.03
CA GLY A 330 12.43 -20.02 26.00
C GLY A 330 11.45 -20.97 25.32
N LYS A 331 10.16 -20.91 25.64
CA LYS A 331 9.10 -21.71 25.00
C LYS A 331 8.23 -20.88 24.08
N THR A 332 7.86 -21.47 22.96
CA THR A 332 6.91 -20.88 22.03
C THR A 332 5.50 -21.00 22.59
N VAL A 333 4.85 -19.87 22.85
CA VAL A 333 3.45 -19.79 23.28
C VAL A 333 2.63 -19.18 22.16
N LEU A 334 1.63 -19.93 21.68
CA LEU A 334 0.62 -19.49 20.71
C LEU A 334 -0.65 -19.09 21.48
N LYS A 335 -1.10 -17.83 21.36
CA LYS A 335 -2.21 -17.30 22.18
C LYS A 335 -3.62 -17.64 21.64
N GLU A 336 -3.73 -18.09 20.40
CA GLU A 336 -4.99 -18.51 19.76
C GLU A 336 -4.85 -19.99 19.43
N ASN A 337 -5.92 -20.79 19.61
CA ASN A 337 -6.05 -22.26 19.55
C ASN A 337 -5.28 -22.96 18.40
N LEU A 338 -3.97 -22.88 18.44
CA LEU A 338 -3.05 -23.62 17.62
C LEU A 338 -2.39 -24.60 18.56
N GLU A 339 -2.42 -25.85 18.14
CA GLU A 339 -1.84 -26.97 18.88
C GLU A 339 -0.43 -26.63 19.37
N PRO A 340 0.02 -27.22 20.50
CA PRO A 340 1.38 -27.03 21.00
C PRO A 340 2.39 -27.16 19.86
N ASN A 341 3.42 -26.32 19.89
CA ASN A 341 4.46 -26.22 18.85
C ASN A 341 4.78 -27.62 18.28
N PRO A 342 4.50 -27.90 16.99
CA PRO A 342 4.68 -29.23 16.42
C PRO A 342 6.15 -29.67 16.40
N PHE A 343 7.07 -28.74 16.66
CA PHE A 343 8.51 -28.96 16.78
C PHE A 343 9.04 -28.94 18.23
N GLU A 344 8.18 -28.80 19.25
CA GLU A 344 8.61 -29.02 20.63
C GLU A 344 9.02 -30.49 20.79
N ALA A 345 10.25 -30.73 21.25
CA ALA A 345 10.71 -32.07 21.56
C ALA A 345 9.77 -32.68 22.61
N LYS A 346 9.06 -33.76 22.24
CA LYS A 346 8.28 -34.55 23.19
C LYS A 346 9.26 -35.08 24.25
N LYS A 347 9.15 -34.55 25.46
CA LYS A 347 9.92 -35.03 26.61
C LYS A 347 9.46 -36.41 27.05
#